data_AF-A0A0D0BNA7-F1
#
_entry.id   AF-A0A0D0BNA7-F1
#
_cell.length_a   1.000
_cell.length_b   1.000
_cell.length_c   1.000
_cell.angle_alpha   90.00
_cell.angle_beta   90.00
_cell.angle_gamma   90.00
#
_symmetry.space_group_name_H-M   'P 1'
#
loop_
_entity.id
_entity.type
_entity.pdbx_description
1 polymer ?
#
loop_
_entity_poly.entity_id
_entity_poly.type
_entity_poly.pdbx_seq_one_letter_code
_entity_poly.pdbx_strand_id
1 'polypeptide(L)'
;MIKSGELTTYPLAIVDRLLSVYGANGGCAYDIGCAFAKTVNNSSLGPKVHMLNLRFMVGSFHGHAHNHKCQLDWHPMYIKGTGHTKGEGCEHVFSSSNELARSLCHANQFHRHQAIEQHFAFWNEDKYEALSITIRNHYQEASNVIRTLTVELTAIKSTLQLSDDDFIHFHAEERAYLESLKQEPLKDQLSVHFVQLLDELEQAK
;
A
#
# COMPACT_ATOMS: atom_id res chain seq x y z
N MET A 1 -22.37 10.74 26.17
CA MET A 1 -22.13 9.44 25.52
C MET A 1 -21.64 9.71 24.11
N ILE A 2 -20.34 9.63 23.85
CA ILE A 2 -19.81 9.79 22.50
C ILE A 2 -20.27 8.54 21.73
N LYS A 3 -21.22 8.70 20.80
CA LYS A 3 -21.49 7.65 19.84
C LYS A 3 -20.24 7.54 18.98
N SER A 4 -19.49 6.44 19.11
CA SER A 4 -18.50 6.11 18.10
C SER A 4 -19.22 6.12 16.75
N GLY A 5 -18.60 6.72 15.73
CA GLY A 5 -19.14 6.66 14.37
C GLY A 5 -19.23 5.22 13.87
N GLU A 6 -19.29 5.03 12.55
CA GLU A 6 -19.49 3.69 11.97
C GLU A 6 -18.28 2.75 12.07
N LEU A 7 -17.20 3.20 12.73
CA LEU A 7 -15.98 2.43 13.01
C LEU A 7 -15.49 1.69 11.75
N THR A 8 -15.27 0.38 11.85
CA THR A 8 -14.74 -0.46 10.78
C THR A 8 -15.84 -1.14 9.97
N THR A 9 -17.11 -0.75 10.12
CA THR A 9 -18.26 -1.42 9.49
C THR A 9 -18.19 -1.33 7.96
N TYR A 10 -17.96 -0.13 7.40
CA TYR A 10 -17.87 0.04 5.95
C TYR A 10 -16.67 -0.69 5.33
N PRO A 11 -15.43 -0.56 5.84
CA PRO A 11 -14.30 -1.33 5.31
C PRO A 11 -14.55 -2.85 5.33
N LEU A 12 -15.18 -3.38 6.39
CA LEU A 12 -15.50 -4.81 6.46
C LEU A 12 -16.54 -5.21 5.40
N ALA A 13 -17.61 -4.43 5.23
CA ALA A 13 -18.62 -4.69 4.21
C ALA A 13 -18.03 -4.64 2.79
N ILE A 14 -17.11 -3.70 2.53
CA ILE A 14 -16.39 -3.60 1.26
C ILE A 14 -15.55 -4.86 1.03
N VAL A 15 -14.75 -5.30 2.02
CA VAL A 15 -13.96 -6.52 1.92
C VAL A 15 -14.83 -7.74 1.63
N ASP A 16 -15.95 -7.91 2.33
CA ASP A 16 -16.87 -9.02 2.09
C ASP A 16 -17.43 -9.02 0.64
N ARG A 17 -17.76 -7.83 0.13
CA ARG A 17 -18.20 -7.67 -1.26
C ARG A 17 -17.08 -8.01 -2.25
N LEU A 18 -15.87 -7.49 -2.04
CA LEU A 18 -14.72 -7.76 -2.90
C LEU A 18 -14.42 -9.27 -2.97
N LEU A 19 -14.44 -9.95 -1.83
CA LEU A 19 -14.26 -11.41 -1.75
C LEU A 19 -15.32 -12.17 -2.54
N SER A 20 -16.57 -11.70 -2.48
CA SER A 20 -17.69 -12.33 -3.18
C SER A 20 -17.64 -12.12 -4.70
N VAL A 21 -17.03 -11.02 -5.16
CA VAL A 21 -16.94 -10.67 -6.59
C VAL A 21 -15.70 -11.27 -7.24
N TYR A 22 -14.53 -11.14 -6.61
CA TYR A 22 -13.24 -11.50 -7.20
C TYR A 22 -12.74 -12.90 -6.80
N GLY A 23 -13.26 -13.47 -5.71
CA GLY A 23 -12.93 -14.84 -5.29
C GLY A 23 -11.56 -14.97 -4.63
N ALA A 24 -10.85 -16.05 -4.96
CA ALA A 24 -9.63 -16.46 -4.25
C ALA A 24 -8.36 -15.78 -4.78
N ASN A 25 -7.34 -15.70 -3.91
CA ASN A 25 -6.02 -15.14 -4.18
C ASN A 25 -6.03 -13.64 -4.58
N GLY A 26 -7.00 -12.89 -4.07
CA GLY A 26 -7.09 -11.45 -4.26
C GLY A 26 -6.10 -10.66 -3.40
N GLY A 27 -5.76 -9.44 -3.85
CA GLY A 27 -4.99 -8.46 -3.10
C GLY A 27 -5.83 -7.23 -2.74
N CYS A 28 -5.63 -6.66 -1.54
CA CYS A 28 -6.31 -5.44 -1.10
C CYS A 28 -5.28 -4.46 -0.53
N ALA A 29 -5.09 -3.32 -1.20
CA ALA A 29 -4.25 -2.23 -0.71
C ALA A 29 -5.09 -1.28 0.15
N TYR A 30 -4.56 -0.92 1.31
CA TYR A 30 -5.12 0.09 2.20
C TYR A 30 -3.99 0.69 3.05
N ASP A 31 -3.98 2.00 3.29
CA ASP A 31 -2.92 2.68 4.04
C ASP A 31 -2.64 2.03 5.39
N ILE A 32 -3.72 1.59 6.06
CA ILE A 32 -3.63 0.88 7.34
C ILE A 32 -3.77 -0.64 7.18
N GLY A 33 -3.48 -1.18 5.99
CA GLY A 33 -3.68 -2.59 5.64
C GLY A 33 -3.02 -3.56 6.62
N CYS A 34 -1.87 -3.21 7.19
CA CYS A 34 -1.18 -4.00 8.20
C CYS A 34 -1.94 -4.12 9.53
N ALA A 35 -2.62 -3.05 9.95
CA ALA A 35 -3.47 -3.05 11.14
C ALA A 35 -4.86 -3.63 10.82
N PHE A 36 -5.41 -3.25 9.68
CA PHE A 36 -6.74 -3.65 9.24
C PHE A 36 -6.84 -5.15 8.98
N ALA A 37 -5.77 -5.80 8.50
CA ALA A 37 -5.71 -7.26 8.39
C ALA A 37 -6.00 -7.95 9.73
N LYS A 38 -5.51 -7.40 10.86
CA LYS A 38 -5.81 -7.93 12.19
C LYS A 38 -7.30 -7.77 12.53
N THR A 39 -7.87 -6.60 12.24
CA THR A 39 -9.31 -6.35 12.42
C THR A 39 -10.16 -7.33 11.63
N VAL A 40 -9.82 -7.56 10.36
CA VAL A 40 -10.57 -8.45 9.47
C VAL A 40 -10.46 -9.91 9.93
N ASN A 41 -9.26 -10.38 10.29
CA ASN A 41 -9.04 -11.74 10.78
C ASN A 41 -9.76 -12.01 12.11
N ASN A 42 -9.93 -10.98 12.95
CA ASN A 42 -10.67 -11.07 14.21
C ASN A 42 -12.19 -10.82 14.06
N SER A 43 -12.67 -10.58 12.85
CA SER A 43 -14.08 -10.37 12.55
C SER A 43 -14.76 -11.66 12.08
N SER A 44 -16.07 -11.61 11.83
CA SER A 44 -16.81 -12.70 11.18
C SER A 44 -16.30 -13.05 9.78
N LEU A 45 -15.50 -12.18 9.14
CA LEU A 45 -14.92 -12.42 7.82
C LEU A 45 -13.62 -13.23 7.85
N GLY A 46 -12.98 -13.39 9.02
CA GLY A 46 -11.70 -14.09 9.14
C GLY A 46 -11.67 -15.45 8.44
N PRO A 47 -12.63 -16.37 8.69
CA PRO A 47 -12.68 -17.66 8.00
C PRO A 47 -12.77 -17.54 6.47
N LYS A 48 -13.56 -16.59 5.96
CA LYS A 48 -13.73 -16.35 4.52
C LYS A 48 -12.45 -15.78 3.90
N VAL A 49 -11.79 -14.86 4.58
CA VAL A 49 -10.50 -14.27 4.17
C VAL A 49 -9.40 -15.31 4.11
N HIS A 50 -9.32 -16.19 5.11
CA HIS A 50 -8.36 -17.28 5.11
C HIS A 50 -8.65 -18.31 4.01
N MET A 51 -9.92 -18.69 3.83
CA MET A 51 -10.34 -19.63 2.79
C MET A 51 -10.02 -19.10 1.37
N LEU A 52 -10.28 -17.82 1.13
CA LEU A 52 -10.05 -17.17 -0.15
C LEU A 52 -8.62 -16.63 -0.29
N ASN A 53 -7.75 -16.81 0.70
CA ASN A 53 -6.36 -16.36 0.68
C ASN A 53 -6.21 -14.87 0.26
N LEU A 54 -7.00 -13.98 0.87
CA LEU A 54 -6.90 -12.54 0.61
C LEU A 54 -5.62 -11.96 1.24
N ARG A 55 -4.82 -11.28 0.43
CA ARG A 55 -3.60 -10.59 0.87
C ARG A 55 -3.84 -9.09 1.02
N PHE A 56 -3.83 -8.59 2.26
CA PHE A 56 -3.75 -7.14 2.49
C PHE A 56 -2.34 -6.61 2.24
N MET A 57 -2.22 -5.35 1.82
CA MET A 57 -0.96 -4.63 1.65
C MET A 57 -1.16 -3.15 1.98
N VAL A 58 -0.06 -2.43 2.21
CA VAL A 58 -0.05 -0.97 2.31
C VAL A 58 0.30 -0.40 0.94
N GLY A 59 -0.32 0.71 0.54
CA GLY A 59 0.04 1.39 -0.71
C GLY A 59 1.54 1.72 -0.78
N SER A 60 2.15 1.69 -1.96
CA SER A 60 3.59 1.89 -2.15
C SER A 60 4.08 3.26 -1.65
N PHE A 61 3.25 4.29 -1.74
CA PHE A 61 3.61 5.62 -1.25
C PHE A 61 3.58 5.66 0.27
N HIS A 62 2.46 5.22 0.86
CA HIS A 62 2.28 5.19 2.31
C HIS A 62 3.14 4.14 3.01
N GLY A 63 3.49 3.06 2.33
CA GLY A 63 4.25 1.96 2.88
C GLY A 63 5.63 2.40 3.36
N HIS A 64 6.27 3.34 2.67
CA HIS A 64 7.54 3.92 3.12
C HIS A 64 7.44 4.78 4.39
N ALA A 65 6.23 5.26 4.75
CA ALA A 65 5.99 5.95 6.01
C ALA A 65 5.86 4.98 7.21
N HIS A 66 5.73 3.68 6.97
CA HIS A 66 5.70 2.67 8.02
C HIS A 66 7.12 2.31 8.46
N ASN A 67 7.27 1.81 9.69
CA ASN A 67 8.57 1.29 10.13
C ASN A 67 9.05 0.16 9.21
N HIS A 68 10.36 0.03 9.06
CA HIS A 68 10.96 -0.89 8.09
C HIS A 68 10.50 -2.34 8.25
N LYS A 69 10.34 -2.82 9.49
CA LYS A 69 9.80 -4.16 9.76
C LYS A 69 8.40 -4.37 9.18
N CYS A 70 7.53 -3.36 9.28
CA CYS A 70 6.21 -3.39 8.66
C CYS A 70 6.31 -3.39 7.13
N GLN A 71 7.31 -2.71 6.55
CA GLN A 71 7.51 -2.70 5.09
C GLN A 71 7.81 -4.11 4.57
N LEU A 72 8.71 -4.85 5.21
CA LEU A 72 9.08 -6.21 4.80
C LEU A 72 7.89 -7.17 4.70
N ASP A 73 6.86 -6.96 5.52
CA ASP A 73 5.65 -7.76 5.45
C ASP A 73 4.62 -7.16 4.49
N TRP A 74 4.36 -5.86 4.55
CA TRP A 74 3.13 -5.27 4.01
C TRP A 74 3.34 -4.39 2.78
N HIS A 75 4.57 -4.03 2.43
CA HIS A 75 4.84 -3.20 1.27
C HIS A 75 4.73 -4.04 -0.03
N PRO A 76 4.12 -3.53 -1.12
CA PRO A 76 3.81 -4.34 -2.30
C PRO A 76 5.06 -4.96 -2.95
N MET A 77 6.21 -4.29 -2.85
CA MET A 77 7.51 -4.78 -3.35
C MET A 77 7.93 -6.13 -2.76
N TYR A 78 7.59 -6.42 -1.51
CA TYR A 78 7.94 -7.67 -0.83
C TYR A 78 6.84 -8.74 -0.94
N ILE A 79 5.71 -8.42 -1.57
CA ILE A 79 4.56 -9.32 -1.70
C ILE A 79 4.53 -9.86 -3.12
N LYS A 80 4.78 -11.17 -3.26
CA LYS A 80 4.72 -11.84 -4.56
C LYS A 80 3.31 -11.72 -5.18
N GLY A 81 3.27 -11.35 -6.46
CA GLY A 81 2.02 -11.25 -7.23
C GLY A 81 1.42 -9.84 -7.31
N THR A 82 1.98 -8.85 -6.62
CA THR A 82 1.57 -7.44 -6.73
C THR A 82 2.05 -6.76 -8.01
N GLY A 83 3.13 -7.27 -8.62
CA GLY A 83 3.75 -6.66 -9.79
C GLY A 83 4.19 -5.22 -9.50
N HIS A 84 3.91 -4.30 -10.42
CA HIS A 84 4.15 -2.86 -10.24
C HIS A 84 2.91 -2.09 -9.74
N THR A 85 1.96 -2.78 -9.11
CA THR A 85 0.79 -2.12 -8.54
C THR A 85 1.20 -1.22 -7.38
N LYS A 86 0.79 0.04 -7.46
CA LYS A 86 1.05 1.04 -6.41
C LYS A 86 0.11 0.91 -5.22
N GLY A 87 -1.12 0.45 -5.43
CA GLY A 87 -2.12 0.37 -4.36
C GLY A 87 -2.75 1.71 -3.95
N GLU A 88 -2.49 2.79 -4.70
CA GLU A 88 -2.94 4.18 -4.42
C GLU A 88 -4.25 4.53 -5.16
N GLY A 89 -5.12 3.54 -5.37
CA GLY A 89 -6.33 3.73 -6.18
C GLY A 89 -7.34 4.67 -5.53
N CYS A 90 -7.46 4.62 -4.20
CA CYS A 90 -8.40 5.42 -3.43
C CYS A 90 -8.08 6.91 -3.51
N GLU A 91 -6.81 7.27 -3.47
CA GLU A 91 -6.28 8.63 -3.55
C GLU A 91 -6.66 9.28 -4.89
N HIS A 92 -6.58 8.51 -5.99
CA HIS A 92 -7.02 8.97 -7.29
C HIS A 92 -8.53 9.22 -7.35
N VAL A 93 -9.32 8.35 -6.72
CA VAL A 93 -10.78 8.51 -6.60
C VAL A 93 -11.11 9.76 -5.77
N PHE A 94 -10.46 9.93 -4.61
CA PHE A 94 -10.65 11.09 -3.74
C PHE A 94 -10.26 12.39 -4.43
N SER A 95 -9.12 12.40 -5.12
CA SER A 95 -8.66 13.55 -5.89
C SER A 95 -9.69 13.99 -6.94
N SER A 96 -10.23 13.04 -7.71
CA SER A 96 -11.27 13.32 -8.71
C SER A 96 -12.55 13.85 -8.05
N SER A 97 -12.95 13.28 -6.91
CA SER A 97 -14.16 13.71 -6.20
C SER A 97 -14.11 15.16 -5.68
N ASN A 98 -12.92 15.76 -5.55
CA ASN A 98 -12.77 17.16 -5.14
C ASN A 98 -13.43 18.14 -6.13
N GLU A 99 -13.61 17.75 -7.40
CA GLU A 99 -14.32 18.55 -8.40
C GLU A 99 -15.77 18.87 -7.97
N LEU A 100 -16.38 17.99 -7.17
CA LEU A 100 -17.72 18.18 -6.65
C LEU A 100 -17.80 19.18 -5.49
N ALA A 101 -16.69 19.47 -4.81
CA ALA A 101 -16.72 20.22 -3.55
C ALA A 101 -17.44 21.57 -3.67
N ARG A 102 -17.20 22.31 -4.78
CA ARG A 102 -17.79 23.63 -5.01
C ARG A 102 -19.29 23.57 -5.29
N SER A 103 -19.75 22.61 -6.10
CA SER A 103 -21.15 22.49 -6.48
C SER A 103 -22.01 21.93 -5.32
N LEU A 104 -21.43 21.05 -4.50
CA LEU A 104 -22.13 20.42 -3.38
C LEU A 104 -22.30 21.33 -2.16
N CYS A 105 -21.45 22.36 -2.00
CA CYS A 105 -21.45 23.22 -0.81
C CYS A 105 -22.84 23.78 -0.46
N HIS A 106 -23.59 24.25 -1.47
CA HIS A 106 -24.93 24.82 -1.31
C HIS A 106 -26.06 23.92 -1.84
N ALA A 107 -25.75 22.71 -2.29
CA ALA A 107 -26.74 21.77 -2.77
C ALA A 107 -27.57 21.18 -1.62
N ASN A 108 -28.86 20.94 -1.87
CA ASN A 108 -29.70 20.16 -0.96
C ASN A 108 -29.31 18.67 -0.98
N GLN A 109 -29.82 17.89 -0.03
CA GLN A 109 -29.47 16.46 0.08
C GLN A 109 -29.73 15.66 -1.20
N PHE A 110 -30.86 15.89 -1.86
CA PHE A 110 -31.22 15.20 -3.10
C PHE A 110 -30.21 15.48 -4.22
N HIS A 111 -29.93 16.76 -4.50
CA HIS A 111 -28.97 17.15 -5.52
C HIS A 111 -27.54 16.74 -5.16
N ARG A 112 -27.21 16.68 -3.86
CA ARG A 112 -25.90 16.16 -3.43
C ARG A 112 -25.73 14.69 -3.79
N HIS A 113 -26.70 13.85 -3.45
CA HIS A 113 -26.66 12.43 -3.78
C HIS A 113 -26.63 12.22 -5.31
N GLN A 114 -27.47 12.94 -6.05
CA GLN A 114 -27.52 12.86 -7.50
C GLN A 114 -26.17 13.22 -8.15
N ALA A 115 -25.54 14.32 -7.72
CA ALA A 115 -24.26 14.74 -8.28
C ALA A 115 -23.10 13.78 -7.93
N ILE A 116 -23.09 13.22 -6.71
CA ILE A 116 -22.10 12.21 -6.32
C ILE A 116 -22.27 10.93 -7.15
N GLU A 117 -23.51 10.45 -7.30
CA GLU A 117 -23.82 9.26 -8.10
C GLU A 117 -23.42 9.44 -9.57
N GLN A 118 -23.79 10.58 -10.17
CA GLN A 118 -23.44 10.90 -11.55
C GLN A 118 -21.93 10.98 -11.77
N HIS A 119 -21.20 11.61 -10.85
CA HIS A 119 -19.74 11.71 -10.94
C HIS A 119 -19.08 10.32 -10.91
N PHE A 120 -19.46 9.45 -9.98
CA PHE A 120 -18.87 8.11 -9.91
C PHE A 120 -19.33 7.18 -11.02
N ALA A 121 -20.55 7.35 -11.55
CA ALA A 121 -21.00 6.63 -12.74
C ALA A 121 -20.15 7.00 -13.96
N PHE A 122 -19.95 8.29 -14.20
CA PHE A 122 -19.11 8.78 -15.29
C PHE A 122 -17.63 8.38 -15.11
N TRP A 123 -17.09 8.56 -13.91
CA TRP A 123 -15.72 8.13 -13.59
C TRP A 123 -15.52 6.63 -13.85
N ASN A 124 -16.53 5.80 -13.53
CA ASN A 124 -16.47 4.37 -13.82
C ASN A 124 -16.45 4.10 -15.32
N GLU A 125 -17.27 4.78 -16.12
CA GLU A 125 -17.25 4.68 -17.59
C GLU A 125 -15.87 5.04 -18.16
N ASP A 126 -15.28 6.16 -17.73
CA ASP A 126 -13.94 6.59 -18.12
C ASP A 126 -12.87 5.53 -17.79
N LYS A 127 -12.96 4.91 -16.60
CA LYS A 127 -12.04 3.84 -16.20
C LYS A 127 -12.21 2.58 -17.03
N TYR A 128 -13.45 2.21 -17.35
CA TYR A 128 -13.71 1.06 -18.21
C TYR A 128 -13.19 1.29 -19.64
N GLU A 129 -13.36 2.48 -20.19
CA GLU A 129 -12.84 2.84 -21.52
C GLU A 129 -11.29 2.80 -21.53
N ALA A 130 -10.66 3.39 -20.51
CA ALA A 130 -9.20 3.43 -20.39
C ALA A 130 -8.56 2.07 -20.03
N LEU A 131 -9.34 1.11 -19.51
CA LEU A 131 -8.83 -0.14 -18.93
C LEU A 131 -7.89 -0.92 -19.86
N SER A 132 -8.30 -1.07 -21.13
CA SER A 132 -7.53 -1.83 -22.12
C SER A 132 -6.15 -1.20 -22.39
N ILE A 133 -6.11 0.13 -22.48
CA ILE A 133 -4.88 0.91 -22.67
C ILE A 133 -4.00 0.80 -21.44
N THR A 134 -4.57 0.94 -20.24
CA THR A 134 -3.83 0.80 -18.98
C THR A 134 -3.16 -0.57 -18.87
N ILE A 135 -3.90 -1.66 -19.14
CA ILE A 135 -3.36 -3.03 -19.09
C ILE A 135 -2.23 -3.19 -20.12
N ARG A 136 -2.44 -2.73 -21.35
CA ARG A 136 -1.41 -2.80 -22.40
C ARG A 136 -0.15 -2.05 -22.01
N ASN A 137 -0.28 -0.83 -21.50
CA ASN A 137 0.87 0.00 -21.11
C ASN A 137 1.67 -0.66 -19.98
N HIS A 138 0.99 -1.12 -18.92
CA HIS A 138 1.66 -1.82 -17.81
C HIS A 138 2.35 -3.11 -18.28
N TYR A 139 1.76 -3.86 -19.21
CA TYR A 139 2.41 -5.04 -19.79
C TYR A 139 3.67 -4.68 -20.57
N GLN A 140 3.63 -3.63 -21.38
CA GLN A 140 4.79 -3.15 -22.15
C GLN A 140 5.89 -2.62 -21.23
N GLU A 141 5.54 -1.87 -20.19
CA GLU A 141 6.45 -1.40 -19.16
C GLU A 141 7.13 -2.57 -18.45
N ALA A 142 6.36 -3.56 -17.97
CA ALA A 142 6.92 -4.74 -17.32
C ALA A 142 7.85 -5.53 -18.25
N SER A 143 7.47 -5.72 -19.51
CA SER A 143 8.30 -6.40 -20.51
C SER A 143 9.61 -5.66 -20.77
N ASN A 144 9.57 -4.33 -20.85
CA ASN A 144 10.74 -3.49 -21.02
C ASN A 144 11.66 -3.56 -19.80
N VAL A 145 11.11 -3.45 -18.60
CA VAL A 145 11.86 -3.55 -17.34
C VAL A 145 12.57 -4.90 -17.23
N ILE A 146 11.89 -6.01 -17.53
CA ILE A 146 12.52 -7.34 -17.55
C ILE A 146 13.68 -7.35 -18.55
N ARG A 147 13.46 -6.87 -19.78
CA ARG A 147 14.49 -6.86 -20.82
C ARG A 147 15.72 -6.03 -20.44
N THR A 148 15.54 -4.85 -19.84
CA THR A 148 16.65 -3.96 -19.50
C THR A 148 17.35 -4.38 -18.21
N LEU A 149 16.59 -4.57 -17.13
CA LEU A 149 17.16 -4.80 -15.80
C LEU A 149 17.73 -6.21 -15.65
N THR A 150 17.32 -7.20 -16.45
CA THR A 150 17.93 -8.54 -16.37
C THR A 150 19.43 -8.50 -16.71
N VAL A 151 19.82 -7.69 -17.69
CA VAL A 151 21.24 -7.56 -18.08
C VAL A 151 22.04 -6.86 -16.99
N GLU A 152 21.50 -5.75 -16.47
CA GLU A 152 22.13 -4.99 -15.38
C GLU A 152 22.25 -5.84 -14.09
N LEU A 153 21.18 -6.53 -13.72
CA LEU A 153 21.15 -7.42 -12.55
C LEU A 153 22.16 -8.56 -12.70
N THR A 154 22.30 -9.14 -13.90
CA THR A 154 23.30 -10.19 -14.16
C THR A 154 24.73 -9.67 -13.98
N ALA A 155 25.02 -8.45 -14.46
CA ALA A 155 26.33 -7.82 -14.28
C ALA A 155 26.63 -7.54 -12.80
N ILE A 156 25.66 -7.03 -12.05
CA ILE A 156 25.78 -6.76 -10.62
C ILE A 156 25.98 -8.07 -9.84
N LYS A 157 25.19 -9.11 -10.13
CA LYS A 157 25.34 -10.44 -9.53
C LYS A 157 26.73 -11.01 -9.74
N SER A 158 27.24 -10.95 -10.97
CA SER A 158 28.60 -11.43 -11.28
C SER A 158 29.67 -10.65 -10.51
N THR A 159 29.55 -9.32 -10.45
CA THR A 159 30.50 -8.44 -9.75
C THR A 159 30.52 -8.69 -8.25
N LEU A 160 29.34 -8.88 -7.65
CA LEU A 160 29.18 -9.09 -6.21
C LEU A 160 29.19 -10.57 -5.80
N GLN A 161 29.37 -11.50 -6.76
CA GLN A 161 29.33 -12.95 -6.57
C GLN A 161 28.01 -13.43 -5.93
N LEU A 162 26.90 -12.83 -6.36
CA LEU A 162 25.56 -13.13 -5.86
C LEU A 162 24.80 -14.09 -6.78
N SER A 163 23.96 -14.89 -6.16
CA SER A 163 22.94 -15.76 -6.74
C SER A 163 21.54 -15.20 -6.49
N ASP A 164 20.51 -15.82 -7.08
CA ASP A 164 19.12 -15.45 -6.78
C ASP A 164 18.69 -15.81 -5.35
N ASP A 165 19.27 -16.88 -4.79
CA ASP A 165 18.97 -17.34 -3.43
C ASP A 165 19.47 -16.33 -2.38
N ASP A 166 20.53 -15.58 -2.69
CA ASP A 166 21.06 -14.54 -1.80
C ASP A 166 20.04 -13.44 -1.52
N PHE A 167 19.18 -13.07 -2.47
CA PHE A 167 18.13 -12.06 -2.19
C PHE A 167 17.08 -12.56 -1.20
N ILE A 168 16.76 -13.85 -1.27
CA ILE A 168 15.84 -14.48 -0.31
C ILE A 168 16.51 -14.50 1.07
N HIS A 169 17.79 -14.82 1.12
CA HIS A 169 18.59 -14.79 2.35
C HIS A 169 18.70 -13.38 2.93
N PHE A 170 19.02 -12.36 2.14
CA PHE A 170 19.09 -10.97 2.59
C PHE A 170 17.78 -10.49 3.20
N HIS A 171 16.65 -10.80 2.58
CA HIS A 171 15.35 -10.46 3.12
C HIS A 171 15.07 -11.18 4.46
N ALA A 172 15.50 -12.44 4.62
CA ALA A 172 15.36 -13.18 5.86
C ALA A 172 16.31 -12.67 6.96
N GLU A 173 17.56 -12.34 6.62
CA GLU A 173 18.56 -11.78 7.52
C GLU A 173 18.13 -10.40 8.03
N GLU A 174 17.64 -9.54 7.13
CA GLU A 174 17.12 -8.23 7.47
C GLU A 174 15.95 -8.32 8.46
N ARG A 175 15.02 -9.25 8.22
CA ARG A 175 13.94 -9.53 9.16
C ARG A 175 14.47 -9.99 10.52
N ALA A 176 15.38 -10.95 10.54
CA ALA A 176 15.95 -11.49 11.77
C ALA A 176 16.69 -10.40 12.57
N TYR A 177 17.44 -9.55 11.87
CA TYR A 177 18.09 -8.38 12.44
C TYR A 177 17.08 -7.45 13.12
N LEU A 178 16.05 -7.00 12.40
CA LEU A 178 15.01 -6.09 12.92
C LEU A 178 14.18 -6.70 14.06
N GLU A 179 14.01 -8.03 14.09
CA GLU A 179 13.35 -8.73 15.18
C GLU A 179 14.21 -8.82 16.44
N SER A 180 15.53 -8.97 16.28
CA SER A 180 16.48 -9.01 17.38
C SER A 180 16.83 -7.63 17.93
N LEU A 181 16.63 -6.57 17.14
CA LEU A 181 16.96 -5.20 17.46
C LEU A 181 15.99 -4.62 18.51
N LYS A 182 16.28 -4.89 19.78
CA LYS A 182 15.54 -4.31 20.93
C LYS A 182 15.85 -2.84 21.14
N GLN A 183 17.08 -2.43 20.82
CA GLN A 183 17.58 -1.08 20.95
C GLN A 183 18.65 -0.84 19.89
N GLU A 184 18.72 0.38 19.37
CA GLU A 184 19.76 0.76 18.41
C GLU A 184 21.16 0.57 19.01
N PRO A 185 22.19 0.26 18.21
CA PRO A 185 23.56 0.23 18.68
C PRO A 185 23.92 1.54 19.39
N LEU A 186 24.64 1.45 20.51
CA LEU A 186 25.01 2.63 21.32
C LEU A 186 25.78 3.68 20.49
N LYS A 187 26.55 3.25 19.50
CA LYS A 187 27.23 4.15 18.56
C LYS A 187 26.23 5.00 17.77
N ASP A 188 25.18 4.39 17.24
CA ASP A 188 24.19 5.07 16.41
C ASP A 188 23.37 6.05 17.26
N GLN A 189 23.00 5.64 18.48
CA GLN A 189 22.36 6.52 19.46
C GLN A 189 23.21 7.75 19.75
N LEU A 190 24.53 7.57 19.98
CA LEU A 190 25.45 8.67 20.22
C LEU A 190 25.60 9.57 19.00
N SER A 191 25.66 9.01 17.79
CA SER A 191 25.74 9.79 16.55
C SER A 191 24.48 10.62 16.31
N VAL A 192 23.30 10.05 16.51
CA VAL A 192 22.02 10.78 16.42
C VAL A 192 21.96 11.88 17.47
N HIS A 193 22.32 11.55 18.72
CA HIS A 193 22.31 12.53 19.81
C HIS A 193 23.31 13.68 19.57
N PHE A 194 24.49 13.37 19.02
CA PHE A 194 25.47 14.37 18.65
C PHE A 194 24.94 15.33 17.58
N VAL A 195 24.25 14.82 16.54
CA VAL A 195 23.62 15.66 15.52
C VAL A 195 22.51 16.53 16.13
N GLN A 196 21.66 15.97 16.98
CA GLN A 196 20.62 16.73 17.69
C GLN A 196 21.22 17.88 18.52
N LEU A 197 22.32 17.64 19.24
CA LEU A 197 23.02 18.68 20.00
C LEU A 197 23.62 19.77 19.09
N LEU A 198 24.06 19.42 17.89
CA LEU A 198 24.52 20.41 16.91
C LEU A 198 23.37 21.28 16.40
N ASP A 199 22.21 20.69 16.11
CA ASP A 199 21.01 21.41 15.67
C ASP A 199 20.51 22.36 16.77
N GLU A 200 20.49 21.89 18.03
CA GLU A 200 20.15 22.71 19.20
C GLU A 200 21.12 23.89 19.38
N LEU A 201 22.43 23.66 19.20
CA LEU A 201 23.45 24.70 19.28
C LEU A 201 23.30 25.74 18.16
N GLU A 202 22.90 25.33 16.95
CA GLU A 202 22.64 26.25 15.85
C GLU A 202 21.40 27.11 16.08
N GLN A 203 20.32 26.52 16.59
CA GLN A 203 19.08 27.25 16.92
C GLN A 203 19.23 28.22 18.09
N ALA A 204 20.21 28.01 18.97
CA ALA A 204 20.50 28.86 20.11
C ALA A 204 21.37 30.09 19.78
N LYS A 205 21.84 30.23 18.53
CA LYS A 205 22.61 31.40 18.04
C LYS A 205 21.70 32.45 17.42
#